data_AF-A0A645G165-F1
#
_entry.id   AF-A0A645G165-F1
#
_cell.length_a   1.000
_cell.length_b   1.000
_cell.length_c   1.000
_cell.angle_alpha   90.00
_cell.angle_beta   90.00
_cell.angle_gamma   90.00
#
_symmetry.space_group_name_H-M   'P 1'
#
loop_
_entity.id
_entity.type
_entity.pdbx_description
1 polymer ?
#
loop_
_entity_poly.entity_id
_entity_poly.type
_entity_poly.pdbx_seq_one_letter_code
_entity_poly.pdbx_strand_id
1 'polypeptide(L)'
;MYYNGSALPDTGIPGNIAGFTLERLLRAPRAGVFRGVKQIGDVVEAGEPCAYVDGEPVVSRIRGVLRGLLPDGIVVYEGMKSGDVDPRCELSHCFTVSDKALAVGGGALEAVLYGLSAGGYQWKQK
;
A
#
# COMPACT_ATOMS: atom_id res chain seq x y z
N MET A 1 -25.30 8.39 -3.18
CA MET A 1 -24.48 7.29 -2.65
C MET A 1 -23.44 7.76 -1.62
N TYR A 2 -22.97 9.02 -1.66
CA TYR A 2 -21.96 9.53 -0.70
C TYR A 2 -22.47 9.94 0.69
N TYR A 3 -23.80 10.06 0.90
CA TYR A 3 -24.38 10.54 2.16
C TYR A 3 -25.10 9.47 2.99
N ASN A 4 -25.30 8.27 2.44
CA ASN A 4 -25.93 7.13 3.11
C ASN A 4 -25.25 5.85 2.63
N GLY A 5 -24.70 5.07 3.58
CA GLY A 5 -23.94 3.84 3.34
C GLY A 5 -22.70 3.75 4.22
N SER A 6 -22.01 2.61 4.19
CA SER A 6 -20.71 2.39 4.84
C SER A 6 -19.69 1.90 3.84
N ALA A 7 -18.40 2.01 4.19
CA ALA A 7 -17.35 1.31 3.46
C ALA A 7 -17.66 -0.20 3.43
N LEU A 8 -17.22 -0.87 2.37
CA LEU A 8 -17.24 -2.33 2.31
C LEU A 8 -16.38 -2.91 3.46
N PRO A 9 -16.74 -4.09 3.99
CA PRO A 9 -15.89 -4.78 4.97
C PRO A 9 -14.47 -4.99 4.45
N ASP A 10 -13.48 -4.90 5.33
CA ASP A 10 -12.10 -5.24 5.00
C ASP A 10 -12.00 -6.74 4.69
N THR A 11 -11.64 -7.07 3.45
CA THR A 11 -11.49 -8.45 2.99
C THR A 11 -10.11 -9.02 3.32
N GLY A 12 -9.15 -8.19 3.71
CA GLY A 12 -7.75 -8.57 3.88
C GLY A 12 -7.02 -8.93 2.57
N ILE A 13 -7.72 -8.92 1.43
CA ILE A 13 -7.18 -9.23 0.11
C ILE A 13 -6.81 -7.93 -0.59
N PRO A 14 -5.52 -7.71 -0.94
CA PRO A 14 -5.13 -6.53 -1.69
C PRO A 14 -5.83 -6.46 -3.05
N GLY A 15 -6.23 -5.26 -3.46
CA GLY A 15 -6.75 -5.04 -4.81
C GLY A 15 -5.78 -5.50 -5.90
N ASN A 16 -6.34 -6.02 -6.99
CA ASN A 16 -5.61 -6.54 -8.13
C ASN A 16 -4.82 -5.42 -8.82
N ILE A 17 -3.53 -5.65 -9.05
CA ILE A 17 -2.67 -4.82 -9.90
C ILE A 17 -2.03 -5.74 -10.94
N ALA A 18 -2.35 -5.53 -12.22
CA ALA A 18 -1.82 -6.30 -13.35
C ALA A 18 -1.94 -7.84 -13.21
N GLY A 19 -3.00 -8.34 -12.58
CA GLY A 19 -3.25 -9.76 -12.37
C GLY A 19 -2.81 -10.30 -11.00
N PHE A 20 -2.11 -9.50 -10.20
CA PHE A 20 -1.53 -9.95 -8.92
C PHE A 20 -2.21 -9.31 -7.72
N THR A 21 -2.37 -10.08 -6.63
CA THR A 21 -3.00 -9.62 -5.39
C THR A 21 -2.08 -9.82 -4.20
N LEU A 22 -1.99 -11.04 -3.67
CA LEU A 22 -1.19 -11.41 -2.51
C LEU A 22 0.28 -11.64 -2.86
N GLU A 23 0.56 -12.06 -4.09
CA GLU A 23 1.90 -12.36 -4.61
C GLU A 23 2.79 -11.11 -4.63
N ARG A 24 2.17 -9.94 -4.72
CA ARG A 24 2.85 -8.65 -4.73
C ARG A 24 3.36 -8.23 -3.34
N LEU A 25 2.94 -8.91 -2.28
CA LEU A 25 3.31 -8.54 -0.91
C LEU A 25 4.59 -9.26 -0.47
N LEU A 26 5.50 -8.50 0.12
CA LEU A 26 6.58 -9.06 0.91
C LEU A 26 6.07 -9.37 2.31
N ARG A 27 6.36 -10.56 2.82
CA ARG A 27 5.97 -11.00 4.16
C ARG A 27 7.17 -11.50 4.93
N ALA A 28 7.24 -11.14 6.20
CA ALA A 28 8.27 -11.62 7.11
C ALA A 28 8.18 -13.15 7.22
N PRO A 29 9.28 -13.91 7.02
CA PRO A 29 9.25 -15.37 7.10
C PRO A 29 9.15 -15.87 8.54
N ARG A 30 9.50 -15.02 9.52
CA ARG A 30 9.49 -15.34 10.96
C ARG A 30 9.36 -14.08 11.80
N ALA A 31 9.19 -14.24 13.10
CA ALA A 31 9.35 -13.15 14.05
C ALA A 31 10.83 -12.80 14.27
N GLY A 32 11.14 -11.51 14.37
CA GLY A 32 12.51 -11.00 14.53
C GLY A 32 12.64 -9.52 14.17
N VAL A 33 13.88 -9.07 13.96
CA VAL A 33 14.18 -7.69 13.55
C VAL A 33 14.33 -7.61 12.04
N PHE A 34 13.55 -6.72 11.42
CA PHE A 34 13.57 -6.46 9.99
C PHE A 34 14.75 -5.57 9.59
N ARG A 35 15.39 -5.93 8.47
CA ARG A 35 16.46 -5.13 7.83
C ARG A 35 16.32 -5.20 6.30
N GLY A 36 16.05 -4.07 5.67
CA GLY A 36 16.04 -3.91 4.22
C GLY A 36 17.43 -4.06 3.61
N VAL A 37 17.49 -4.64 2.41
CA VAL A 37 18.70 -4.66 1.56
C VAL A 37 18.45 -4.08 0.16
N LYS A 38 17.20 -3.71 -0.11
CA LYS A 38 16.74 -2.96 -1.29
C LYS A 38 16.02 -1.70 -0.83
N GLN A 39 15.83 -0.76 -1.75
CA GLN A 39 15.15 0.50 -1.52
C GLN A 39 13.90 0.63 -2.37
N ILE A 40 12.96 1.47 -1.93
CA ILE A 40 11.80 1.83 -2.74
C ILE A 40 12.29 2.44 -4.06
N GLY A 41 11.78 1.92 -5.18
CA GLY A 41 12.20 2.26 -6.53
C GLY A 41 13.11 1.23 -7.19
N ASP A 42 13.70 0.30 -6.43
CA ASP A 42 14.52 -0.76 -7.00
C ASP A 42 13.64 -1.76 -7.80
N VAL A 43 14.15 -2.20 -8.95
CA VAL A 43 13.58 -3.34 -9.67
C VAL A 43 14.07 -4.62 -9.01
N VAL A 44 13.14 -5.55 -8.79
CA VAL A 44 13.41 -6.86 -8.19
C VAL A 44 12.83 -7.98 -9.05
N GLU A 45 13.51 -9.12 -9.06
CA GLU A 45 13.06 -10.34 -9.73
C GLU A 45 12.37 -11.30 -8.74
N ALA A 46 11.60 -12.26 -9.26
CA ALA A 46 11.00 -13.31 -8.43
C ALA A 46 12.10 -14.18 -7.79
N GLY A 47 12.00 -14.39 -6.48
CA GLY A 47 13.00 -15.07 -5.66
C GLY A 47 14.13 -14.16 -5.15
N GLU A 48 14.19 -12.89 -5.58
CA GLU A 48 15.23 -11.98 -5.15
C GLU A 48 15.01 -11.49 -3.70
N PRO A 49 16.03 -11.57 -2.82
CA PRO A 49 15.96 -11.02 -1.47
C PRO A 49 15.82 -9.49 -1.47
N CYS A 50 14.78 -8.98 -0.81
CA CYS A 50 14.53 -7.56 -0.62
C CYS A 50 14.92 -7.06 0.78
N ALA A 51 14.88 -7.96 1.76
CA ALA A 51 15.18 -7.71 3.15
C ALA A 51 15.55 -9.02 3.87
N TYR A 52 15.90 -8.91 5.15
CA TYR A 52 16.12 -10.04 6.05
C TYR A 52 15.39 -9.83 7.37
N VAL A 53 14.95 -10.92 8.00
CA VAL A 53 14.47 -10.94 9.38
C VAL A 53 15.35 -11.90 10.17
N ASP A 54 16.16 -11.37 11.09
CA ASP A 54 17.15 -12.15 11.86
C ASP A 54 18.03 -13.09 10.98
N GLY A 55 18.39 -12.62 9.78
CA GLY A 55 19.22 -13.36 8.82
C GLY A 55 18.45 -14.25 7.83
N GLU A 56 17.14 -14.42 7.98
CA GLU A 56 16.30 -15.16 7.03
C GLU A 56 15.75 -14.23 5.93
N PRO A 57 15.86 -14.60 4.63
CA PRO A 57 15.53 -13.68 3.53
C PRO A 57 14.02 -13.47 3.35
N VAL A 58 13.63 -12.22 3.20
CA VAL A 58 12.31 -11.80 2.69
C VAL A 58 12.43 -11.64 1.18
N VAL A 59 11.87 -12.59 0.42
CA VAL A 59 11.99 -12.64 -1.04
C VAL A 59 10.75 -12.09 -1.74
N SER A 60 10.97 -11.45 -2.90
CA SER A 60 9.86 -11.13 -3.80
C SER A 60 9.30 -12.39 -4.45
N ARG A 61 7.99 -12.48 -4.62
CA ARG A 61 7.34 -13.60 -5.34
C ARG A 61 7.09 -13.30 -6.81
N ILE A 62 7.26 -12.04 -7.22
CA ILE A 62 7.02 -11.55 -8.57
C ILE A 62 8.13 -10.59 -8.99
N ARG A 63 8.30 -10.41 -10.29
CA ARG A 63 9.08 -9.32 -10.84
C ARG A 63 8.32 -8.00 -10.70
N GLY A 64 9.01 -6.92 -10.36
CA GLY A 64 8.41 -5.59 -10.31
C GLY A 64 9.31 -4.52 -9.72
N VAL A 65 8.74 -3.36 -9.43
CA VAL A 65 9.41 -2.29 -8.69
C VAL A 65 8.99 -2.36 -7.23
N LEU A 66 9.94 -2.35 -6.31
CA LEU A 66 9.68 -2.28 -4.87
C LEU A 66 9.07 -0.93 -4.54
N ARG A 67 7.81 -0.91 -4.08
CA ARG A 67 7.06 0.33 -3.84
C ARG A 67 6.87 0.63 -2.35
N GLY A 68 6.84 -0.40 -1.52
CA GLY A 68 6.76 -0.27 -0.07
C GLY A 68 7.76 -1.21 0.59
N LEU A 69 8.39 -0.73 1.67
CA LEU A 69 9.28 -1.52 2.51
C LEU A 69 9.19 -0.99 3.95
N LEU A 70 9.23 -1.88 4.93
CA LEU A 70 9.36 -1.47 6.33
C LEU A 70 10.72 -0.80 6.58
N PRO A 71 10.79 0.16 7.53
CA PRO A 71 12.06 0.68 8.01
C PRO A 71 12.89 -0.40 8.72
N ASP A 72 14.20 -0.21 8.72
CA ASP A 72 15.13 -1.06 9.47
C ASP A 72 14.89 -0.97 10.99
N GLY A 73 15.15 -2.07 11.69
CA GLY A 73 15.08 -2.14 13.15
C GLY A 73 13.68 -2.41 13.71
N ILE A 74 12.67 -2.52 12.84
CA ILE A 74 11.30 -2.84 13.25
C ILE A 74 11.19 -4.31 13.65
N VAL A 75 10.56 -4.57 14.79
CA VAL A 75 10.19 -5.93 15.21
C VAL A 75 8.96 -6.37 14.43
N VAL A 76 9.09 -7.51 13.75
CA VAL A 76 8.00 -8.09 12.94
C VAL A 76 7.60 -9.45 13.49
N TYR A 77 6.39 -9.89 13.15
CA TYR A 77 5.90 -11.25 13.40
C TYR A 77 5.83 -12.05 12.10
N GLU A 78 5.77 -13.38 12.19
CA GLU A 78 5.67 -14.25 11.02
C GLU A 78 4.44 -13.92 10.15
N GLY A 79 4.65 -13.79 8.84
CA GLY A 79 3.61 -13.44 7.87
C GLY A 79 3.24 -11.94 7.85
N MET A 80 3.83 -11.12 8.71
CA MET A 80 3.61 -9.66 8.73
C MET A 80 3.96 -9.05 7.38
N LYS A 81 3.06 -8.22 6.83
CA LYS A 81 3.33 -7.47 5.61
C LYS A 81 4.52 -6.56 5.86
N SER A 82 5.58 -6.77 5.10
CA SER A 82 6.87 -6.09 5.27
C SER A 82 7.25 -5.22 4.07
N GLY A 83 6.43 -5.24 3.02
CA GLY A 83 6.61 -4.44 1.82
C GLY A 83 5.66 -4.83 0.71
N ASP A 84 5.77 -4.19 -0.45
CA ASP A 84 5.05 -4.55 -1.65
C ASP A 84 5.76 -4.17 -2.94
N VAL A 85 5.58 -5.00 -3.96
CA VAL A 85 6.17 -4.91 -5.30
C VAL A 85 5.06 -4.56 -6.29
N ASP A 86 5.30 -3.57 -7.16
CA ASP A 86 4.39 -3.17 -8.23
C ASP A 86 4.78 -3.88 -9.54
N PRO A 87 3.98 -4.83 -10.04
CA PRO A 87 4.30 -5.60 -11.25
C PRO A 87 4.32 -4.74 -12.53
N ARG A 88 3.74 -3.54 -12.50
CA ARG A 88 3.71 -2.63 -13.66
C ARG A 88 5.09 -2.06 -14.00
N CYS A 89 6.07 -2.20 -13.09
CA CYS A 89 7.45 -1.73 -13.26
C CYS A 89 7.58 -0.24 -13.61
N GLU A 90 6.65 0.59 -13.13
CA GLU A 90 6.65 2.03 -13.40
C GLU A 90 7.17 2.79 -12.18
N LEU A 91 8.37 3.36 -12.28
CA LEU A 91 9.06 4.02 -11.17
C LEU A 91 8.29 5.24 -10.65
N SER A 92 7.63 5.99 -11.53
CA SER A 92 6.88 7.18 -11.14
C SER A 92 5.77 6.86 -10.12
N HIS A 93 5.25 5.64 -10.11
CA HIS A 93 4.27 5.20 -9.12
C HIS A 93 4.81 5.21 -7.68
N CYS A 94 6.12 5.13 -7.46
CA CYS A 94 6.72 5.20 -6.13
C CYS A 94 6.65 6.61 -5.52
N PHE A 95 6.61 7.64 -6.37
CA PHE A 95 6.76 9.04 -5.97
C PHE A 95 5.54 9.90 -6.35
N THR A 96 4.46 9.27 -6.80
CA THR A 96 3.20 9.94 -7.17
C THR A 96 2.03 9.40 -6.37
N VAL A 97 1.00 10.22 -6.23
CA VAL A 97 -0.23 9.85 -5.54
C VAL A 97 -0.94 8.76 -6.33
N SER A 98 -1.28 7.65 -5.68
CA SER A 98 -1.99 6.56 -6.35
C SER A 98 -3.39 6.98 -6.81
N ASP A 99 -3.87 6.34 -7.87
CA ASP A 99 -5.27 6.35 -8.31
C ASP A 99 -6.28 6.18 -7.17
N LYS A 100 -6.03 5.24 -6.26
CA LYS A 100 -6.88 4.96 -5.09
C LYS A 100 -6.91 6.13 -4.11
N ALA A 101 -5.75 6.73 -3.83
CA ALA A 101 -5.67 7.90 -2.97
C ALA A 101 -6.32 9.14 -3.62
N LEU A 102 -6.15 9.31 -4.95
CA LEU A 102 -6.83 10.36 -5.71
C LEU A 102 -8.35 10.19 -5.69
N ALA A 103 -8.87 8.96 -5.80
CA ALA A 103 -10.31 8.70 -5.73
C ALA A 103 -10.90 9.09 -4.36
N VAL A 104 -10.23 8.72 -3.26
CA VAL A 104 -10.64 9.11 -1.91
C VAL A 104 -10.56 10.62 -1.72
N GLY A 105 -9.45 11.24 -2.12
CA GLY A 105 -9.26 12.69 -2.04
C GLY A 105 -10.29 13.46 -2.87
N GLY A 106 -10.60 12.98 -4.08
CA GLY A 106 -11.61 13.55 -4.96
C GLY A 106 -13.01 13.49 -4.34
N GLY A 107 -13.41 12.35 -3.80
CA GLY A 107 -14.70 12.21 -3.12
C GLY A 107 -14.83 13.10 -1.87
N ALA A 108 -13.75 13.21 -1.08
CA ALA A 108 -13.73 14.12 0.06
C ALA A 108 -13.85 15.59 -0.35
N LEU A 109 -13.12 16.00 -1.41
CA LEU A 109 -13.20 17.34 -1.96
C LEU A 109 -14.61 17.65 -2.51
N GLU A 110 -15.21 16.72 -3.24
CA GLU A 110 -16.57 16.86 -3.77
C GLU A 110 -17.58 17.09 -2.65
N ALA A 111 -17.53 16.31 -1.57
CA ALA A 111 -18.41 16.47 -0.41
C ALA A 111 -18.26 17.85 0.24
N VAL A 112 -17.04 18.36 0.39
CA VAL A 112 -16.80 19.71 0.93
C VAL A 112 -17.37 20.80 0.01
N LEU A 113 -17.09 20.73 -1.29
CA LEU A 113 -17.57 21.71 -2.27
C LEU A 113 -19.11 21.71 -2.36
N TYR A 114 -19.73 20.54 -2.30
CA TYR A 114 -21.18 20.41 -2.24
C TYR A 114 -21.75 21.04 -0.96
N GLY A 115 -21.17 20.75 0.21
CA GLY A 115 -21.61 21.36 1.48
C GLY A 115 -21.47 22.88 1.48
N LEU A 116 -20.41 23.41 0.87
CA LEU A 116 -20.22 24.85 0.72
C LEU A 116 -21.27 25.49 -0.22
N SER A 117 -21.58 24.84 -1.36
CA SER A 117 -22.57 25.35 -2.30
C SER A 117 -24.01 25.28 -1.78
N ALA A 118 -24.32 24.32 -0.89
CA ALA A 118 -25.66 24.10 -0.34
C ALA A 118 -26.01 24.98 0.89
N GLY A 119 -25.17 25.95 1.28
CA GLY A 119 -25.47 26.87 2.41
C GLY A 119 -24.28 27.28 3.28
N GLY A 120 -23.03 27.03 2.86
CA GLY A 120 -21.83 27.45 3.59
C GLY A 120 -21.73 26.86 5.00
N TYR A 121 -21.11 27.55 5.95
CA TYR A 121 -20.85 27.06 7.32
C TYR A 121 -22.10 26.66 8.14
N GLN A 122 -23.31 26.93 7.66
CA GLN A 122 -24.55 26.59 8.36
C GLN A 122 -24.79 25.06 8.48
N TRP A 123 -24.19 24.24 7.61
CA TRP A 123 -24.34 22.78 7.70
C TRP A 123 -23.54 22.15 8.85
N LYS A 124 -22.52 22.84 9.40
CA LYS A 124 -21.74 22.36 10.56
C LYS A 124 -22.48 22.50 11.90
N GLN A 125 -23.66 23.12 11.93
CA GLN A 125 -24.43 23.39 13.15
C GLN A 125 -25.59 22.39 13.41
N LYS A 126 -25.63 21.24 12.72
CA LYS A 126 -26.60 20.17 12.98
C LYS A 126 -25.94 18.91 13.53
#